data_AF-A0A644WQR8-F1
#
_entry.id   AF-A0A644WQR8-F1
#
_cell.length_a   1.000
_cell.length_b   1.000
_cell.length_c   1.000
_cell.angle_alpha   90.00
_cell.angle_beta   90.00
_cell.angle_gamma   90.00
#
_symmetry.space_group_name_H-M   'P 1'
#
loop_
_entity.id
_entity.type
_entity.pdbx_description
1 polymer ?
#
loop_
_entity_poly.entity_id
_entity_poly.type
_entity_poly.pdbx_seq_one_letter_code
_entity_poly.pdbx_strand_id
1 'polypeptide(L)' 'MHTQEKRTERPGRKIGAERRRIARMILRDFYESEQFSMLNRMVQLAMLELCPAQERIGDQEDGVLRLA' A
#
# COMPACT_ATOMS: atom_id res chain seq x y z
N MET A 1 -20.40 -32.08 17.46
CA MET A 1 -20.51 -30.67 17.87
C MET A 1 -19.51 -29.86 17.05
N HIS A 2 -19.95 -29.20 15.98
CA HIS A 2 -19.09 -28.40 15.10
C HIS A 2 -18.99 -26.97 15.65
N THR A 3 -17.88 -26.60 16.28
CA THR A 3 -17.61 -25.21 16.69
C THR A 3 -16.73 -24.52 15.64
N GLN A 4 -17.36 -24.08 14.56
CA GLN A 4 -16.82 -23.02 13.70
C GLN A 4 -17.25 -21.68 14.26
N GLU A 5 -16.47 -21.05 15.14
CA GLU A 5 -16.77 -19.67 15.54
C GLU A 5 -15.54 -18.76 15.48
N LYS A 6 -15.53 -18.02 14.36
CA LYS A 6 -15.07 -16.64 14.21
C LYS A 6 -13.61 -16.39 14.59
N ARG A 7 -12.71 -16.65 13.62
CA ARG A 7 -11.45 -15.91 13.49
C ARG A 7 -11.78 -14.43 13.63
N THR A 8 -11.43 -13.86 14.78
CA THR A 8 -11.68 -12.47 15.11
C THR A 8 -11.05 -11.59 14.03
N GLU A 9 -11.89 -10.99 13.19
CA GLU A 9 -11.47 -9.86 12.36
C GLU A 9 -10.95 -8.80 13.31
N ARG A 10 -9.63 -8.73 13.48
CA ARG A 10 -9.01 -7.69 14.30
C ARG A 10 -9.28 -6.37 13.59
N PRO A 11 -10.14 -5.48 14.11
CA PRO A 11 -10.55 -4.27 13.40
C PRO A 11 -9.34 -3.39 13.04
N GLY A 12 -8.29 -3.42 13.85
CA GLY A 12 -7.02 -2.75 13.58
C GLY A 12 -6.32 -3.17 12.28
N ARG A 13 -6.50 -4.42 11.82
CA ARG A 13 -5.92 -4.89 10.54
C ARG A 13 -6.59 -4.20 9.35
N LYS A 14 -7.92 -4.03 9.40
CA LYS A 14 -8.68 -3.29 8.39
C LYS A 14 -8.36 -1.79 8.43
N ILE A 15 -8.21 -1.21 9.63
CA ILE A 15 -7.83 0.20 9.80
C ILE A 15 -6.42 0.47 9.24
N GLY A 16 -5.44 -0.40 9.54
CA GLY A 16 -4.08 -0.25 9.02
C GLY A 16 -4.01 -0.39 7.49
N ALA A 17 -4.78 -1.31 6.92
CA ALA A 17 -4.90 -1.45 5.47
C ALA A 17 -5.49 -0.19 4.83
N GLU A 18 -6.57 0.35 5.40
CA GLU A 18 -7.21 1.57 4.89
C GLU A 18 -6.29 2.79 5.00
N ARG A 19 -5.57 2.95 6.13
CA ARG A 19 -4.58 4.02 6.28
C ARG A 19 -3.47 3.95 5.23
N ARG A 20 -2.96 2.75 4.93
CA ARG A 20 -1.96 2.55 3.88
C ARG A 20 -2.53 2.86 2.50
N ARG A 21 -3.78 2.46 2.22
CA ARG A 21 -4.48 2.79 0.98
C ARG A 21 -4.59 4.30 0.79
N ILE A 22 -5.05 5.02 1.82
CA ILE A 22 -5.17 6.49 1.79
C ILE A 22 -3.80 7.14 1.56
N ALA A 23 -2.76 6.70 2.28
CA ALA A 23 -1.41 7.23 2.10
C ALA A 23 -0.89 7.05 0.67
N ARG A 24 -1.13 5.88 0.05
CA ARG A 24 -0.75 5.63 -1.35
C ARG A 24 -1.53 6.49 -2.33
N MET A 25 -2.82 6.73 -2.07
CA MET A 25 -3.65 7.60 -2.90
C MET A 25 -3.11 9.04 -2.89
N ILE A 26 -2.84 9.58 -1.70
CA ILE A 26 -2.25 10.92 -1.54
C ILE A 26 -0.90 11.04 -2.26
N LEU A 27 -0.05 10.01 -2.17
CA LEU A 27 1.24 10.02 -2.87
C LEU A 27 1.09 9.99 -4.39
N ARG A 28 0.10 9.27 -4.94
CA ARG A 28 -0.18 9.27 -6.38
C ARG A 28 -0.63 10.65 -6.84
N ASP A 29 -1.58 11.25 -6.13
CA ASP A 29 -2.07 12.60 -6.43
C ASP A 29 -0.91 13.62 -6.37
N PHE A 30 0.01 13.44 -5.41
CA PHE A 30 1.21 14.27 -5.31
C PHE A 30 2.15 14.10 -6.51
N TYR A 31 2.36 12.87 -7.01
CA TYR A 31 3.23 12.65 -8.18
C TYR A 31 2.69 13.27 -9.47
N GLU A 32 1.38 13.47 -9.57
CA GLU A 32 0.75 14.17 -10.70
C GLU A 32 0.77 15.69 -10.55
N SER A 33 1.17 16.21 -9.39
CA SER A 33 1.13 17.65 -9.11
C SER A 33 2.34 18.41 -9.66
N GLU A 34 2.15 19.70 -9.90
CA GLU A 34 3.24 20.60 -10.26
C GLU A 34 4.30 20.70 -9.15
N GLN A 35 3.91 20.51 -7.88
CA GLN A 35 4.87 20.57 -6.78
C GLN A 35 5.91 19.45 -6.89
N PHE A 36 5.50 18.26 -7.33
CA PHE A 36 6.43 17.15 -7.54
C PHE A 36 7.35 17.41 -8.75
N SER A 37 6.81 17.95 -9.85
CA SER A 37 7.60 18.25 -11.04
C SER A 37 8.66 19.34 -10.79
N MET A 38 8.40 20.24 -9.84
CA MET A 38 9.35 21.26 -9.39
C MET A 38 10.48 20.73 -8.48
N LEU A 39 10.38 19.50 -7.95
CA LEU A 39 11.44 18.91 -7.13
C LEU A 39 12.69 18.60 -7.96
N ASN A 40 13.85 18.56 -7.30
CA ASN A 40 15.08 18.11 -7.93
C ASN A 40 14.91 16.67 -8.47
N ARG A 41 15.47 16.39 -9.66
CA ARG A 41 15.38 15.08 -10.31
C ARG A 41 15.82 13.92 -9.42
N MET A 42 16.86 14.08 -8.60
CA MET A 42 17.32 13.04 -7.68
C MET A 42 16.29 12.73 -6.59
N VAL A 43 15.58 13.76 -6.11
CA VAL A 43 14.51 13.60 -5.13
C VAL A 43 13.31 12.90 -5.76
N GLN A 44 12.92 13.28 -6.98
CA GLN A 44 11.84 12.60 -7.72
C GLN A 44 12.14 11.10 -7.89
N LEU A 45 13.36 10.76 -8.30
CA LEU A 45 13.78 9.38 -8.50
C LEU A 45 13.78 8.58 -7.20
N ALA A 46 14.35 9.14 -6.12
CA ALA A 46 14.36 8.49 -4.81
C ALA A 46 12.94 8.25 -4.27
N MET A 47 12.03 9.21 -4.48
CA MET A 47 10.62 9.04 -4.09
C MET A 47 9.94 7.93 -4.88
N LEU A 48 10.14 7.87 -6.20
CA LEU A 48 9.56 6.84 -7.07
C LEU A 48 10.15 5.44 -6.82
N GLU A 49 11.40 5.36 -6.38
CA GLU A 49 12.04 4.10 -5.97
C GLU A 49 11.42 3.57 -4.67
N LEU A 50 11.22 4.43 -3.68
CA LEU A 50 10.61 4.06 -2.40
C LEU A 50 9.11 3.76 -2.50
N CYS A 51 8.39 4.52 -3.32
CA CYS A 51 6.97 4.34 -3.55
C CYS A 51 6.65 4.49 -5.05
N PRO A 52 6.57 3.38 -5.78
CA PRO A 52 6.22 3.42 -7.20
C PRO A 52 4.84 4.04 -7.43
N ALA A 53 4.72 4.90 -8.43
CA ALA A 53 3.43 5.50 -8.81
C ALA A 53 2.38 4.44 -9.21
N GLN A 54 2.82 3.33 -9.82
CA GLN A 54 2.00 2.16 -10.11
C GLN A 54 2.37 1.01 -9.17
N GLU A 55 1.39 0.49 -8.43
CA GLU A 55 1.54 -0.81 -7.77
C GLU A 55 1.71 -1.87 -8.86
N ARG A 56 2.85 -2.57 -8.85
CA ARG A 56 2.98 -3.83 -9.60
C ARG A 56 1.87 -4.73 -9.09
N ILE A 57 1.02 -5.20 -9.99
CA ILE A 57 -0.06 -6.14 -9.72
C ILE A 57 0.59 -7.42 -9.14
N GLY A 58 0.72 -7.49 -7.83
CA GLY A 58 1.51 -8.50 -7.12
C GLY A 58 1.16 -8.57 -5.64
N ASP A 59 0.77 -7.44 -5.03
CA ASP A 59 0.26 -7.42 -3.66
C ASP A 59 -1.25 -7.75 -3.55
N GLN A 60 -1.84 -8.37 -4.58
CA GLN A 60 -3.22 -8.87 -4.53
C GLN A 60 -3.32 -10.33 -4.06
N GLU A 61 -2.21 -10.97 -3.67
CA GLU A 61 -2.19 -12.34 -3.15
C GLU A 61 -1.21 -12.55 -1.98
N ASP A 62 -1.16 -11.65 -0.99
CA ASP A 62 -0.58 -12.00 0.32
C ASP A 62 -1.63 -12.72 1.20
N GLY A 63 -2.06 -13.85 0.66
CA GLY A 63 -2.97 -14.82 1.23
C GLY A 63 -2.40 -16.22 1.04
N VAL A 64 -1.32 -16.51 1.76
CA VAL A 64 -0.72 -17.85 1.97
C VAL A 64 0.27 -18.30 0.89
N LEU A 65 1.53 -17.88 1.05
CA LEU A 65 2.66 -18.79 0.84
C LEU A 65 3.48 -18.83 2.14
N ARG A 66 3.06 -19.71 3.06
CA ARG A 66 3.92 -20.18 4.15
C ARG A 66 4.69 -21.40 3.63
N LEU A 67 6.01 -21.28 3.66
CA LEU A 67 7.04 -22.32 3.77
C LEU A 67 6.57 -23.78 3.82
N ALA A 68 6.98 -24.57 2.81
CA ALA A 68 7.76 -25.81 2.94
C ALA A 68 8.25 -26.24 1.56
#